data_AF-A0A6I6AH49-F1
#
_entry.id   AF-A0A6I6AH49-F1
#
_cell.length_a   1.000
_cell.length_b   1.000
_cell.length_c   1.000
_cell.angle_alpha   90.00
_cell.angle_beta   90.00
_cell.angle_gamma   90.00
#
_symmetry.space_group_name_H-M   'P 1'
#
loop_
_entity.id
_entity.type
_entity.pdbx_description
1 polymer ?
#
loop_
_entity_poly.entity_id
_entity_poly.type
_entity_poly.pdbx_seq_one_letter_code
_entity_poly.pdbx_strand_id
1 'polypeptide(L)'
;MSPVDRLMLDSQLRQITQVNQELEIVDQRLVEIARNDSRVRLLMTLPGVSHVVAVGLLAAIGDIERFCDGNHAASYLGLVPSTRQSGNKCYHGRITKMGNPHCRWLLTQACQHVSRHPGPLGAFYRRLVKRKPRQVAIMALARKLVTIAWQMLKQNEPYRYAKPMLMAKKFTDLDRKYRQEQRRTPSAARAKAGDGLTAVYDEIGFTDSLSLDQVPDGERRMLIEKDVMMFVEELYRPVKKDKSTRSDK
;
A
#
# COMPACT_ATOMS: atom_id res chain seq x y z
N MET A 1 21.51 26.43 -29.61
CA MET A 1 21.85 25.68 -28.38
C MET A 1 23.31 25.28 -28.47
N SER A 2 24.06 25.46 -27.39
CA SER A 2 25.43 24.95 -27.33
C SER A 2 25.41 23.41 -27.43
N PRO A 3 26.43 22.76 -28.03
CA PRO A 3 26.57 21.30 -28.00
C PRO A 3 26.52 20.72 -26.58
N VAL A 4 27.01 21.47 -25.59
CA VAL A 4 26.96 21.10 -24.16
C VAL A 4 25.53 21.12 -23.63
N ASP A 5 24.73 22.13 -23.98
CA ASP A 5 23.33 22.24 -23.56
C ASP A 5 22.50 21.07 -24.11
N ARG A 6 22.74 20.68 -25.37
CA ARG A 6 22.05 19.55 -26.00
C ARG A 6 22.39 18.24 -25.29
N LEU A 7 23.67 18.00 -24.97
CA LEU A 7 24.08 16.82 -24.23
C LEU A 7 23.42 16.73 -22.83
N MET A 8 23.35 17.86 -22.11
CA MET A 8 22.69 17.94 -20.81
C MET A 8 21.19 17.65 -20.91
N LEU A 9 20.51 18.25 -21.90
CA LEU A 9 19.10 18.02 -22.17
C LEU A 9 18.82 16.55 -22.50
N ASP A 10 19.62 15.93 -23.38
CA ASP A 10 19.46 14.52 -23.75
C ASP A 10 19.66 13.59 -22.54
N SER A 11 20.57 13.94 -21.63
CA SER A 11 20.76 13.20 -20.37
C SER A 11 19.50 13.27 -19.47
N GLN A 12 18.93 14.47 -19.30
CA GLN A 12 17.71 14.66 -18.53
C GLN A 12 16.52 13.93 -19.15
N LEU A 13 16.39 13.96 -20.48
CA LEU A 13 15.32 13.23 -21.19
C LEU A 13 15.43 11.72 -20.99
N ARG A 14 16.65 11.15 -21.00
CA ARG A 14 16.86 9.73 -20.68
C ARG A 14 16.42 9.40 -19.25
N GLN A 15 16.78 10.23 -18.28
CA GLN A 15 16.37 10.05 -16.89
C GLN A 15 14.84 10.10 -16.72
N ILE A 16 14.17 11.08 -17.35
CA ILE A 16 12.71 11.19 -17.34
C ILE A 16 12.07 9.93 -17.94
N THR A 17 12.61 9.46 -19.07
CA THR A 17 12.11 8.27 -19.75
C THR A 17 12.22 7.04 -18.85
N GLN A 18 13.37 6.84 -18.19
CA GLN A 18 13.59 5.72 -17.27
C GLN A 18 12.63 5.78 -16.07
N VAL A 19 12.52 6.94 -15.41
CA VAL A 19 11.62 7.10 -14.26
C VAL A 19 10.16 6.86 -14.66
N ASN A 20 9.75 7.30 -15.85
CA ASN A 20 8.40 7.03 -16.35
C ASN A 20 8.14 5.54 -16.58
N GLN A 21 9.13 4.79 -17.07
CA GLN A 21 9.03 3.34 -17.24
C GLN A 21 8.86 2.63 -15.89
N GLU A 22 9.67 2.99 -14.89
CA GLU A 22 9.54 2.44 -13.53
C GLU A 22 8.19 2.78 -12.91
N LEU A 23 7.70 4.00 -13.12
CA LEU A 23 6.39 4.44 -12.64
C LEU A 23 5.26 3.59 -13.26
N GLU A 24 5.34 3.29 -14.57
CA GLU A 24 4.37 2.41 -15.22
C GLU A 24 4.38 1.00 -14.61
N ILE A 25 5.54 0.44 -14.27
CA ILE A 25 5.66 -0.88 -13.63
C ILE A 25 5.00 -0.87 -12.23
N VAL A 26 5.26 0.16 -11.44
CA VAL A 26 4.67 0.30 -10.10
C VAL A 26 3.15 0.48 -10.19
N ASP A 27 2.66 1.30 -11.13
CA ASP A 27 1.23 1.51 -11.35
C ASP A 27 0.51 0.20 -11.71
N GLN A 28 1.12 -0.62 -12.58
CA GLN A 28 0.61 -1.96 -12.92
C GLN A 28 0.44 -2.83 -11.67
N ARG A 29 1.46 -2.82 -10.80
CA ARG A 29 1.44 -3.62 -9.58
C ARG A 29 0.37 -3.12 -8.60
N LEU A 30 0.19 -1.80 -8.48
CA LEU A 30 -0.84 -1.20 -7.64
C LEU A 30 -2.25 -1.57 -8.10
N VAL A 31 -2.49 -1.57 -9.41
CA VAL A 31 -3.79 -1.95 -9.99
C VAL A 31 -4.08 -3.43 -9.77
N GLU A 32 -3.09 -4.30 -9.93
CA GLU A 32 -3.21 -5.73 -9.64
C GLU A 32 -3.56 -5.98 -8.17
N ILE A 33 -2.81 -5.37 -7.24
CA ILE A 33 -3.09 -5.47 -5.80
C ILE A 33 -4.51 -4.99 -5.50
N ALA A 34 -4.90 -3.83 -6.04
CA ALA A 34 -6.20 -3.24 -5.76
C ALA A 34 -7.38 -4.06 -6.30
N ARG A 35 -7.17 -4.81 -7.39
CA ARG A 35 -8.18 -5.69 -7.95
C ARG A 35 -8.37 -6.96 -7.13
N ASN A 36 -7.27 -7.52 -6.62
CA ASN A 36 -7.26 -8.82 -5.97
C ASN A 36 -7.51 -8.75 -4.45
N ASP A 37 -7.13 -7.66 -3.77
CA ASP A 37 -7.33 -7.50 -2.33
C ASP A 37 -8.73 -6.93 -2.03
N SER A 38 -9.57 -7.73 -1.35
CA SER A 38 -10.92 -7.33 -0.94
C SER A 38 -10.94 -6.11 -0.01
N ARG A 39 -9.92 -5.96 0.85
CA ARG A 39 -9.80 -4.83 1.78
C ARG A 39 -9.57 -3.53 1.03
N VAL A 40 -8.76 -3.56 -0.03
CA VAL A 40 -8.53 -2.39 -0.89
C VAL A 40 -9.83 -1.99 -1.59
N ARG A 41 -10.56 -2.98 -2.13
CA ARG A 41 -11.88 -2.74 -2.75
C ARG A 41 -12.88 -2.17 -1.75
N LEU A 42 -12.86 -2.63 -0.51
CA LEU A 42 -13.68 -2.11 0.57
C LEU A 42 -13.37 -0.63 0.84
N LEU A 43 -12.09 -0.28 0.98
CA LEU A 43 -11.65 1.11 1.16
C LEU A 43 -12.01 2.01 -0.03
N MET A 44 -11.98 1.49 -1.26
CA MET A 44 -12.39 2.23 -2.46
C MET A 44 -13.88 2.63 -2.47
N THR A 45 -14.72 2.05 -1.60
CA THR A 45 -16.11 2.51 -1.43
C THR A 45 -16.19 3.89 -0.77
N LEU A 46 -15.15 4.32 -0.05
CA LEU A 46 -15.07 5.67 0.51
C LEU A 46 -15.02 6.72 -0.62
N PRO A 47 -15.73 7.85 -0.48
CA PRO A 47 -15.60 8.95 -1.43
C PRO A 47 -14.15 9.48 -1.43
N GLY A 48 -13.66 9.91 -2.59
CA GLY A 48 -12.30 10.44 -2.75
C GLY A 48 -11.15 9.43 -2.60
N VAL A 49 -11.43 8.20 -2.17
CA VAL A 49 -10.42 7.13 -2.10
C VAL A 49 -10.40 6.35 -3.42
N SER A 50 -9.25 6.36 -4.10
CA SER A 50 -8.95 5.54 -5.29
C SER A 50 -8.04 4.36 -4.90
N HIS A 51 -7.70 3.48 -5.85
CA HIS A 51 -6.81 2.34 -5.62
C HIS A 51 -5.47 2.76 -4.99
N VAL A 52 -4.81 3.82 -5.50
CA VAL A 52 -3.54 4.31 -4.94
C VAL A 52 -3.67 4.71 -3.47
N VAL A 53 -4.72 5.47 -3.13
CA VAL A 53 -4.96 5.90 -1.75
C VAL A 53 -5.32 4.71 -0.86
N ALA A 54 -6.14 3.78 -1.36
CA ALA A 54 -6.57 2.60 -0.61
C ALA A 54 -5.40 1.65 -0.33
N VAL A 55 -4.57 1.34 -1.34
CA VAL A 55 -3.36 0.53 -1.18
C VAL A 55 -2.38 1.23 -0.24
N GLY A 56 -2.11 2.52 -0.44
CA GLY A 56 -1.20 3.27 0.43
C GLY A 56 -1.69 3.36 1.88
N LEU A 57 -2.99 3.51 2.11
CA LEU A 57 -3.57 3.51 3.45
C LEU A 57 -3.45 2.13 4.11
N LEU A 58 -3.79 1.06 3.38
CA LEU A 58 -3.68 -0.30 3.89
C LEU A 58 -2.23 -0.67 4.20
N ALA A 59 -1.30 -0.30 3.32
CA ALA A 59 0.14 -0.50 3.53
C ALA A 59 0.67 0.30 4.73
N ALA A 60 0.18 1.52 4.95
CA ALA A 60 0.59 2.32 6.09
C ALA A 60 0.04 1.80 7.43
N ILE A 61 -1.18 1.25 7.44
CA ILE A 61 -1.81 0.67 8.63
C ILE A 61 -1.17 -0.69 8.97
N GLY A 62 -1.00 -1.54 7.95
CA GLY A 62 -0.57 -2.93 8.10
C GLY A 62 -1.71 -3.79 8.63
N ASP A 63 -1.45 -4.53 9.70
CA ASP A 63 -2.49 -5.25 10.44
C ASP A 63 -3.48 -4.26 11.08
N ILE A 64 -4.78 -4.54 10.95
CA ILE A 64 -5.85 -3.68 11.46
C ILE A 64 -6.10 -3.90 12.96
N GLU A 65 -5.84 -5.12 13.45
CA GLU A 65 -6.13 -5.52 14.83
C GLU A 65 -5.13 -4.96 15.84
N ARG A 66 -3.97 -4.45 15.37
CA ARG A 66 -2.99 -3.76 16.21
C ARG A 66 -3.52 -2.48 16.89
N PHE A 67 -4.64 -1.94 16.41
CA PHE A 67 -5.26 -0.73 16.95
C PHE A 67 -6.54 -1.07 17.69
N CYS A 68 -6.68 -0.58 18.92
CA CYS A 68 -7.89 -0.77 19.72
C CYS A 68 -9.10 -0.03 19.13
N ASP A 69 -8.89 1.17 18.58
CA ASP A 69 -9.91 1.95 17.92
C ASP A 69 -9.38 2.73 16.70
N GLY A 70 -10.30 3.28 15.92
CA GLY A 70 -9.96 4.12 14.77
C GLY A 70 -9.37 5.50 15.13
N ASN A 71 -9.39 5.91 16.40
CA ASN A 71 -8.67 7.12 16.83
C ASN A 71 -7.17 6.82 16.99
N HIS A 72 -6.80 5.65 17.47
CA HIS A 72 -5.41 5.20 17.57
C HIS A 72 -4.80 5.04 16.17
N ALA A 73 -5.56 4.49 15.21
CA ALA A 73 -5.14 4.47 13.81
C ALA A 73 -4.90 5.88 13.24
N ALA A 74 -5.79 6.83 13.51
CA ALA A 74 -5.60 8.22 13.08
C ALA A 74 -4.44 8.93 13.80
N SER A 75 -4.20 8.60 15.07
CA SER A 75 -3.08 9.09 15.86
C SER A 75 -1.74 8.59 15.30
N TYR A 76 -1.68 7.29 14.97
CA TYR A 76 -0.52 6.65 14.35
C TYR A 76 -0.14 7.30 13.01
N LEU A 77 -1.13 7.72 12.21
CA LEU A 77 -0.89 8.47 10.96
C LEU A 77 -0.56 9.96 11.19
N GLY A 78 -0.49 10.41 12.44
CA GLY A 78 -0.15 11.78 12.83
C GLY A 78 -1.21 12.81 12.44
N LEU A 79 -2.49 12.42 12.40
CA LEU A 79 -3.64 13.26 12.02
C LEU A 79 -4.32 13.94 13.21
N VAL A 80 -3.93 13.57 14.43
CA VAL A 80 -4.47 14.13 15.68
C VAL A 80 -3.75 15.42 16.07
N PRO A 81 -4.46 16.39 16.70
CA PRO A 81 -3.81 17.56 17.28
C PRO A 81 -2.84 17.13 18.39
N SER A 82 -1.76 17.88 18.57
CA SER A 82 -0.89 17.72 19.73
C SER A 82 -1.60 18.23 20.98
N THR A 83 -1.44 17.50 22.08
CA THR A 83 -2.03 17.87 23.36
C THR A 83 -0.91 18.23 24.33
N ARG A 84 -1.03 19.40 24.97
CA ARG A 84 -0.20 19.81 26.11
C ARG A 84 -1.12 20.00 27.30
N GLN A 85 -0.96 19.15 28.31
CA GLN A 85 -1.74 19.20 29.52
C GLN A 85 -0.84 19.46 30.72
N SER A 86 -1.20 20.44 31.55
CA SER A 86 -0.53 20.72 32.82
C SER A 86 -1.58 20.99 33.89
N GLY A 87 -1.51 20.26 35.01
CA GLY A 87 -2.54 20.26 36.04
C GLY A 87 -3.95 20.06 35.43
N ASN A 88 -4.85 21.01 35.66
CA ASN A 88 -6.23 21.00 35.15
C ASN A 88 -6.43 21.70 33.79
N LYS A 89 -5.37 22.16 33.12
CA LYS A 89 -5.47 22.84 31.81
C LYS A 89 -5.02 21.93 30.68
N CYS A 90 -5.86 21.79 29.65
CA CYS A 90 -5.57 21.01 28.45
C CYS A 90 -5.61 21.90 27.20
N TYR A 91 -4.48 22.00 26.50
CA TYR A 91 -4.32 22.78 25.29
C TYR A 91 -4.10 21.87 24.08
N HIS A 92 -4.84 22.13 22.99
CA HIS A 92 -4.71 21.40 21.73
C HIS A 92 -4.06 22.29 20.65
N GLY A 93 -2.92 21.86 20.12
CA GLY A 93 -2.12 22.59 19.14
C GLY A 93 -2.27 22.07 17.70
N ARG A 94 -1.19 22.21 16.92
CA ARG A 94 -1.09 21.68 15.55
C ARG A 94 -1.10 20.15 15.55
N ILE A 95 -1.36 19.54 14.39
CA ILE A 95 -1.23 18.08 14.26
C ILE A 95 0.18 17.61 14.65
N THR A 96 0.29 16.41 15.21
CA THR A 96 1.57 15.87 15.71
C THR A 96 2.59 15.64 14.59
N LYS A 97 2.13 15.28 13.38
CA LYS A 97 2.95 14.89 12.22
C LYS A 97 3.86 13.66 12.43
N MET A 98 3.79 13.00 13.59
CA MET A 98 4.63 11.86 14.00
C MET A 98 4.37 10.54 13.25
N GLY A 99 3.59 10.57 12.16
CA GLY A 99 3.24 9.42 11.34
C GLY A 99 3.61 9.61 9.87
N ASN A 100 3.42 8.56 9.07
CA ASN A 100 3.85 8.48 7.67
C ASN A 100 3.41 9.72 6.85
N PRO A 101 4.34 10.57 6.37
CA PRO A 101 4.02 11.79 5.63
C PRO A 101 3.37 11.52 4.28
N HIS A 102 3.73 10.43 3.59
CA HIS A 102 3.13 10.02 2.32
C HIS A 102 1.67 9.61 2.49
N CYS A 103 1.37 8.78 3.51
CA CYS A 103 -0.02 8.40 3.80
C CYS A 103 -0.87 9.63 4.14
N ARG A 104 -0.33 10.56 4.93
CA ARG A 104 -1.01 11.83 5.24
C ARG A 104 -1.23 12.68 3.99
N TRP A 105 -0.28 12.73 3.07
CA TRP A 105 -0.45 13.40 1.78
C TRP A 105 -1.53 12.73 0.92
N LEU A 106 -1.53 11.40 0.80
CA LEU A 106 -2.55 10.63 0.07
C LEU A 106 -3.97 10.92 0.62
N LEU A 107 -4.11 10.88 1.94
CA LEU A 107 -5.36 11.20 2.63
C LEU A 107 -5.78 12.66 2.39
N THR A 108 -4.82 13.58 2.33
CA THR A 108 -5.09 14.99 2.00
C THR A 108 -5.68 15.10 0.59
N GLN A 109 -5.08 14.44 -0.41
CA GLN A 109 -5.60 14.43 -1.78
C GLN A 109 -7.01 13.83 -1.85
N ALA A 110 -7.24 12.70 -1.19
CA ALA A 110 -8.56 12.09 -1.09
C ALA A 110 -9.59 13.06 -0.48
N CYS A 111 -9.22 13.72 0.62
CA CYS A 111 -10.07 14.69 1.31
C CYS A 111 -10.41 15.91 0.45
N GLN A 112 -9.51 16.35 -0.43
CA GLN A 112 -9.81 17.43 -1.38
C GLN A 112 -10.96 17.04 -2.33
N HIS A 113 -11.04 15.78 -2.76
CA HIS A 113 -12.19 15.28 -3.51
C HIS A 113 -13.43 15.12 -2.63
N VAL A 114 -13.30 14.58 -1.41
CA VAL A 114 -14.42 14.40 -0.47
C VAL A 114 -15.08 15.73 -0.09
N SER A 115 -14.31 16.83 -0.05
CA SER A 115 -14.82 18.17 0.28
C SER A 115 -16.01 18.62 -0.59
N ARG A 116 -16.04 18.16 -1.85
CA ARG A 116 -17.09 18.44 -2.85
C ARG A 116 -18.17 17.36 -2.91
N HIS A 117 -18.00 16.26 -2.17
CA HIS A 117 -18.96 15.16 -2.19
C HIS A 117 -20.28 15.57 -1.50
N PRO A 118 -21.45 15.20 -2.04
CA PRO A 118 -22.74 15.57 -1.45
C PRO A 118 -23.07 14.82 -0.14
N GLY A 119 -22.43 13.68 0.12
CA GLY A 119 -22.70 12.84 1.29
C GLY A 119 -22.19 13.39 2.65
N PRO A 120 -22.37 12.62 3.74
CA PRO A 120 -22.12 13.08 5.12
C PRO A 120 -20.71 13.57 5.39
N LEU A 121 -19.70 12.97 4.76
CA LEU A 121 -18.30 13.39 4.88
C LEU A 121 -18.03 14.78 4.27
N GLY A 122 -18.59 15.06 3.10
CA GLY A 122 -18.51 16.40 2.50
C GLY A 122 -19.31 17.43 3.30
N ALA A 123 -20.48 17.05 3.82
CA ALA A 123 -21.26 17.90 4.73
C ALA A 123 -20.49 18.21 6.03
N PHE A 124 -19.78 17.24 6.60
CA PHE A 124 -18.90 17.45 7.74
C PHE A 124 -17.82 18.49 7.44
N TYR A 125 -17.13 18.37 6.30
CA TYR A 125 -16.14 19.35 5.87
C TYR A 125 -16.74 20.75 5.70
N ARG A 126 -17.87 20.87 4.98
CA ARG A 126 -18.53 22.17 4.72
C ARG A 126 -18.98 22.86 6.02
N ARG A 127 -19.39 22.11 7.04
CA ARG A 127 -19.71 22.69 8.37
C ARG A 127 -18.47 23.18 9.11
N LEU A 128 -17.33 22.52 8.93
CA LEU A 128 -16.10 22.82 9.65
C LEU A 128 -15.36 24.02 9.04
N VAL A 129 -15.32 24.11 7.70
CA VAL A 129 -14.64 25.21 7.01
C VAL A 129 -15.27 26.58 7.27
N LYS A 130 -16.55 26.63 7.69
CA LYS A 130 -17.23 27.86 8.15
C LYS A 130 -16.60 28.45 9.42
N ARG A 131 -15.90 27.65 10.22
CA ARG A 131 -15.40 28.03 11.56
C ARG A 131 -13.89 27.82 11.73
N LYS A 132 -13.24 27.12 10.80
CA LYS A 132 -11.82 26.75 10.88
C LYS A 132 -11.15 26.96 9.53
N PRO A 133 -9.83 27.26 9.51
CA PRO A 133 -9.08 27.35 8.26
C PRO A 133 -9.21 26.07 7.42
N ARG A 134 -9.20 26.22 6.09
CA ARG A 134 -9.37 25.12 5.13
C ARG A 134 -8.52 23.90 5.45
N GLN A 135 -7.22 24.09 5.70
CA GLN A 135 -6.31 22.96 5.94
C GLN A 135 -6.61 22.24 7.25
N VAL A 136 -7.04 22.96 8.29
CA VAL A 136 -7.49 22.34 9.55
C VAL A 136 -8.74 21.51 9.31
N ALA A 137 -9.67 22.00 8.50
CA ALA A 137 -10.88 21.24 8.14
C ALA A 137 -10.57 19.99 7.30
N ILE A 138 -9.60 20.05 6.38
CA ILE A 138 -9.13 18.89 5.61
C ILE A 138 -8.47 17.86 6.55
N MET A 139 -7.61 18.27 7.48
CA MET A 139 -6.98 17.34 8.43
C MET A 139 -7.99 16.67 9.36
N ALA A 140 -8.98 17.42 9.85
CA ALA A 140 -10.07 16.85 10.64
C ALA A 140 -10.92 15.87 9.82
N LEU A 141 -11.15 16.16 8.53
CA LEU A 141 -11.82 15.24 7.62
C LEU A 141 -10.99 13.97 7.39
N ALA A 142 -9.67 14.10 7.21
CA ALA A 142 -8.76 12.96 7.06
C ALA A 142 -8.77 12.06 8.29
N ARG A 143 -8.71 12.65 9.50
CA ARG A 143 -8.89 11.90 10.76
C ARG A 143 -10.20 11.12 10.75
N LYS A 144 -11.31 11.77 10.42
CA LYS A 144 -12.64 11.12 10.36
C LYS A 144 -12.70 10.01 9.31
N LEU A 145 -12.06 10.21 8.16
CA LEU A 145 -11.99 9.24 7.08
C LEU A 145 -11.21 7.98 7.52
N VAL A 146 -10.07 8.14 8.19
CA VAL A 146 -9.28 7.02 8.74
C VAL A 146 -10.05 6.26 9.80
N THR A 147 -10.73 6.94 10.72
CA THR A 147 -11.54 6.27 11.75
C THR A 147 -12.64 5.41 11.12
N ILE A 148 -13.29 5.91 10.07
CA ILE A 148 -14.31 5.14 9.32
C ILE A 148 -13.66 4.00 8.54
N ALA A 149 -12.53 4.24 7.87
CA ALA A 149 -11.78 3.21 7.14
C ALA A 149 -11.40 2.05 8.07
N TRP A 150 -10.93 2.35 9.28
CA TRP A 150 -10.62 1.35 10.29
C TRP A 150 -11.85 0.53 10.68
N GLN A 151 -12.98 1.18 10.96
CA GLN A 151 -14.22 0.48 11.30
C GLN A 151 -14.70 -0.42 10.15
N MET A 152 -14.62 0.07 8.91
CA MET A 152 -14.99 -0.70 7.71
C MET A 152 -14.13 -1.96 7.58
N LEU A 153 -12.81 -1.83 7.73
CA LEU A 153 -11.88 -2.96 7.67
C LEU A 153 -12.15 -3.97 8.80
N LYS A 154 -12.40 -3.50 10.02
CA LYS A 154 -12.67 -4.36 11.18
C LYS A 154 -13.98 -5.13 11.06
N GLN A 155 -15.03 -4.49 10.54
CA GLN A 155 -16.35 -5.11 10.39
C GLN A 155 -16.54 -5.79 9.04
N ASN A 156 -15.58 -5.64 8.13
CA ASN A 156 -15.67 -6.06 6.72
C ASN A 156 -16.94 -5.54 6.01
N GLU A 157 -17.35 -4.30 6.34
CA GLU A 157 -18.54 -3.67 5.79
C GLU A 157 -18.20 -2.47 4.90
N PRO A 158 -18.87 -2.30 3.75
CA PRO A 158 -18.63 -1.18 2.86
C PRO A 158 -19.13 0.14 3.45
N TYR A 159 -18.63 1.26 2.93
CA TYR A 159 -19.08 2.56 3.38
C TYR A 159 -20.59 2.74 3.13
N ARG A 160 -21.36 2.89 4.21
CA ARG A 160 -22.84 2.94 4.18
C ARG A 160 -23.44 3.95 3.19
N TYR A 161 -22.78 5.10 2.99
CA TYR A 161 -23.26 6.15 2.09
C TYR A 161 -22.51 6.14 0.74
N ALA A 162 -21.93 5.01 0.35
CA ALA A 162 -21.36 4.82 -0.97
C ALA A 162 -22.46 4.95 -2.02
N LYS A 163 -22.19 5.73 -3.07
CA LYS A 163 -23.12 5.86 -4.20
C LYS A 163 -22.84 4.73 -5.20
N PRO A 164 -23.81 3.82 -5.49
CA PRO A 164 -23.56 2.66 -6.34
C PRO A 164 -23.00 3.02 -7.72
N MET A 165 -23.52 4.07 -8.37
CA MET A 165 -23.06 4.48 -9.70
C MET A 165 -21.61 4.97 -9.72
N LEU A 166 -21.19 5.74 -8.69
CA LEU A 166 -19.80 6.19 -8.59
C LEU A 166 -18.85 5.03 -8.27
N MET A 167 -19.32 4.10 -7.44
CA MET A 167 -18.57 2.89 -7.08
C MET A 167 -18.37 1.99 -8.31
N ALA A 168 -19.44 1.71 -9.07
CA ALA A 168 -19.38 0.95 -10.30
C ALA A 168 -18.37 1.57 -11.28
N LYS A 169 -18.45 2.90 -11.49
CA LYS A 169 -17.48 3.62 -12.33
C LYS A 169 -16.03 3.41 -11.88
N LYS A 170 -15.73 3.54 -10.57
CA LYS A 170 -14.38 3.31 -10.03
C LYS A 170 -13.87 1.89 -10.32
N PHE A 171 -14.73 0.88 -10.15
CA PHE A 171 -14.35 -0.51 -10.40
C PHE A 171 -14.20 -0.80 -11.89
N THR A 172 -15.07 -0.28 -12.74
CA THR A 172 -14.92 -0.38 -14.21
C THR A 172 -13.64 0.30 -14.69
N ASP A 173 -13.31 1.48 -14.15
CA ASP A 173 -12.07 2.19 -14.47
C ASP A 173 -10.84 1.38 -14.01
N LEU A 174 -10.91 0.74 -12.83
CA LEU A 174 -9.86 -0.15 -12.33
C LEU A 174 -9.68 -1.39 -13.22
N ASP A 175 -10.78 -2.06 -13.59
CA ASP A 175 -10.75 -3.22 -14.49
C ASP A 175 -10.25 -2.84 -15.89
N ARG A 176 -10.63 -1.66 -16.40
CA ARG A 176 -10.12 -1.14 -17.67
C ARG A 176 -8.61 -0.93 -17.61
N LYS A 177 -8.10 -0.28 -16.55
CA LYS A 177 -6.66 -0.09 -16.34
C LYS A 177 -5.93 -1.42 -16.28
N TYR A 178 -6.42 -2.36 -15.47
CA TYR A 178 -5.84 -3.69 -15.37
C TYR A 178 -5.74 -4.39 -16.72
N ARG A 179 -6.80 -4.35 -17.54
CA ARG A 179 -6.79 -4.95 -18.90
C ARG A 179 -5.82 -4.26 -19.84
N GLN A 180 -5.72 -2.92 -19.79
CA GLN A 180 -4.80 -2.15 -20.61
C GLN A 180 -3.35 -2.49 -20.26
N GLU A 181 -3.07 -2.62 -18.97
CA GLU A 181 -1.76 -2.98 -18.42
C GLU A 181 -1.36 -4.40 -18.82
N GLN A 182 -2.27 -5.38 -18.69
CA GLN A 182 -2.03 -6.76 -19.13
C GLN A 182 -1.79 -6.89 -20.65
N ARG A 183 -2.33 -5.97 -21.46
CA ARG A 183 -2.07 -5.92 -22.91
C ARG A 183 -0.72 -5.30 -23.24
N ARG A 184 -0.25 -4.36 -22.41
CA ARG A 184 1.04 -3.68 -22.57
C ARG A 184 2.20 -4.56 -22.19
N THR A 185 2.05 -5.44 -21.19
CA THR A 185 3.04 -6.47 -20.89
C THR A 185 3.05 -7.48 -22.05
N PRO A 186 4.15 -7.61 -22.83
CA PRO A 186 4.22 -8.66 -23.83
C PRO A 186 4.09 -10.00 -23.10
N SER A 187 3.23 -10.89 -23.61
CA SER A 187 3.09 -12.28 -23.16
C SER A 187 4.45 -12.99 -22.94
N ALA A 188 5.49 -12.61 -23.70
CA ALA A 188 6.86 -13.09 -23.56
C ALA A 188 7.57 -12.71 -22.24
N ALA A 189 7.21 -11.58 -21.60
CA ALA A 189 7.76 -11.19 -20.30
C ALA A 189 7.11 -11.98 -19.14
N ARG A 190 5.88 -12.46 -19.32
CA ARG A 190 5.21 -13.33 -18.35
C ARG A 190 5.80 -14.75 -18.32
N ALA A 191 6.43 -15.18 -19.42
CA ALA A 191 7.27 -16.39 -19.47
C ALA A 191 8.67 -16.18 -18.87
N LYS A 192 9.13 -14.94 -18.71
CA LYS A 192 10.43 -14.59 -18.07
C LYS A 192 10.32 -14.09 -16.63
N ALA A 193 9.12 -13.82 -16.13
CA ALA A 193 8.88 -13.42 -14.74
C ALA A 193 8.93 -14.60 -13.73
N GLY A 194 9.54 -15.72 -14.13
CA GLY A 194 9.91 -16.85 -13.26
C GLY A 194 11.36 -16.80 -12.78
N ASP A 195 12.19 -15.88 -13.28
CA ASP A 195 13.66 -15.98 -13.13
C ASP A 195 14.33 -14.70 -12.59
N GLY A 196 13.58 -13.82 -11.92
CA GLY A 196 14.10 -12.49 -11.51
C GLY A 196 15.18 -12.52 -10.42
N LEU A 197 15.36 -13.65 -9.74
CA LEU A 197 16.42 -13.86 -8.74
C LEU A 197 17.03 -15.26 -8.91
N THR A 198 16.22 -16.28 -9.19
CA THR A 198 16.66 -17.66 -9.41
C THR A 198 17.68 -17.79 -10.55
N ALA A 199 17.47 -17.14 -11.70
CA ALA A 199 18.46 -17.16 -12.79
C ALA A 199 19.75 -16.39 -12.44
N VAL A 200 19.64 -15.30 -11.68
CA VAL A 200 20.83 -14.57 -11.20
C VAL A 200 21.62 -15.45 -10.22
N TYR A 201 20.90 -16.19 -9.36
CA TYR A 201 21.47 -17.15 -8.42
C TYR A 201 22.10 -18.35 -9.13
N ASP A 202 21.47 -18.89 -10.18
CA ASP A 202 22.04 -19.97 -11.00
C ASP A 202 23.27 -19.51 -11.80
N GLU A 203 23.28 -18.28 -12.33
CA GLU A 203 24.45 -17.69 -13.03
C GLU A 203 25.67 -17.53 -12.11
N ILE A 204 25.46 -17.20 -10.84
CA ILE A 204 26.53 -17.08 -9.84
C ILE A 204 26.80 -18.39 -9.08
N GLY A 205 26.17 -19.50 -9.47
CA GLY A 205 26.38 -20.84 -8.90
C GLY A 205 25.74 -21.09 -7.53
N PHE A 206 24.77 -20.26 -7.14
CA PHE A 206 24.05 -20.32 -5.87
C PHE A 206 22.67 -20.96 -6.07
N THR A 207 22.62 -22.25 -6.40
CA THR A 207 21.32 -22.93 -6.62
C THR A 207 20.49 -22.96 -5.34
N ASP A 208 19.18 -22.70 -5.44
CA ASP A 208 18.19 -22.64 -4.33
C ASP A 208 17.96 -24.00 -3.62
N SER A 209 18.77 -25.00 -3.93
CA SER A 209 18.70 -26.34 -3.34
C SER A 209 20.09 -26.89 -3.04
N LEU A 210 20.86 -26.22 -2.17
CA LEU A 210 21.83 -26.96 -1.37
C LEU A 210 21.05 -27.78 -0.35
N SER A 211 20.82 -29.06 -0.70
CA SER A 211 20.55 -30.06 0.33
C SER A 211 21.65 -29.96 1.40
N LEU A 212 21.31 -30.11 2.68
CA LEU A 212 22.28 -30.06 3.80
C LEU A 212 23.47 -31.02 3.62
N ASP A 213 23.31 -32.04 2.79
CA ASP A 213 24.34 -33.01 2.44
C ASP A 213 25.45 -32.43 1.54
N GLN A 214 25.22 -31.27 0.92
CA GLN A 214 26.17 -30.59 0.02
C GLN A 214 26.90 -29.39 0.66
N VAL A 215 26.65 -29.09 1.94
CA VAL A 215 27.30 -27.98 2.65
C VAL A 215 28.79 -28.32 2.89
N PRO A 216 29.75 -27.45 2.48
CA PRO A 216 31.18 -27.65 2.72
C PRO A 216 31.50 -27.83 4.21
N ASP A 217 32.49 -28.67 4.53
CA ASP A 217 32.82 -29.08 5.91
C ASP A 217 33.09 -27.90 6.86
N GLY A 218 33.63 -26.79 6.35
CA GLY A 218 33.89 -25.58 7.13
C GLY A 218 32.60 -24.88 7.59
N GLU A 219 31.61 -24.76 6.69
CA GLU A 219 30.31 -24.17 7.00
C GLU A 219 29.50 -25.09 7.93
N ARG A 220 29.59 -26.40 7.73
CA ARG A 220 28.96 -27.38 8.63
C ARG A 220 29.50 -27.24 10.06
N ARG A 221 30.81 -27.07 10.24
CA ARG A 221 31.42 -26.81 11.55
C ARG A 221 30.92 -25.52 12.18
N MET A 222 30.83 -24.44 11.39
CA MET A 222 30.35 -23.15 11.86
C MET A 222 28.88 -23.22 12.34
N LEU A 223 28.02 -23.92 11.59
CA LEU A 223 26.61 -24.06 11.94
C LEU A 223 26.38 -24.91 13.19
N ILE A 224 27.23 -25.93 13.41
CA ILE A 224 27.24 -26.74 14.64
C ILE A 224 27.74 -25.90 15.83
N GLU A 225 28.84 -25.16 15.66
CA GLU A 225 29.41 -24.30 16.71
C GLU A 225 28.44 -23.21 17.17
N LYS A 226 27.59 -22.72 16.26
CA LYS A 226 26.57 -21.71 16.54
C LYS A 226 25.22 -22.28 16.97
N ASP A 227 25.10 -23.61 17.08
CA ASP A 227 23.89 -24.33 17.50
C ASP A 227 22.63 -23.99 16.67
N VAL A 228 22.81 -23.79 15.36
CA VAL A 228 21.72 -23.39 14.43
C VAL A 228 21.34 -24.49 13.43
N MET A 229 21.99 -25.66 13.47
CA MET A 229 21.74 -26.75 12.52
C MET A 229 20.27 -27.18 12.47
N MET A 230 19.63 -27.34 13.63
CA MET A 230 18.21 -27.72 13.74
C MET A 230 17.28 -26.70 13.07
N PHE A 231 17.58 -25.41 13.19
CA PHE A 231 16.80 -24.34 12.57
C PHE A 231 16.97 -24.33 11.04
N VAL A 232 18.19 -24.57 10.57
CA VAL A 232 18.48 -24.70 9.14
C VAL A 232 17.76 -25.92 8.55
N GLU A 233 17.80 -27.06 9.23
CA GLU A 233 17.05 -28.27 8.86
C GLU A 233 15.54 -28.04 8.74
N GLU A 234 14.97 -27.23 9.64
CA GLU A 234 13.55 -26.88 9.60
C GLU A 234 13.21 -25.99 8.40
N LEU A 235 14.07 -25.04 8.04
CA LEU A 235 13.87 -24.16 6.87
C LEU A 235 13.88 -24.93 5.54
N TYR A 236 14.73 -25.96 5.43
CA TYR A 236 14.87 -26.75 4.20
C TYR A 236 13.91 -27.95 4.12
N ARG A 237 13.04 -28.16 5.12
CA ARG A 237 12.04 -29.24 5.08
C ARG A 237 11.03 -28.96 3.96
N PRO A 238 10.82 -29.89 3.00
CA PRO A 238 9.89 -29.66 1.91
C PRO A 238 8.46 -29.50 2.45
N VAL A 239 7.85 -28.35 2.16
CA VAL A 239 6.44 -28.08 2.50
C VAL A 239 5.57 -29.04 1.69
N LYS A 240 5.00 -30.07 2.35
CA LYS A 240 4.00 -30.95 1.74
C LYS A 240 2.81 -30.08 1.29
N LYS A 241 2.65 -29.91 -0.03
CA LYS A 241 1.41 -29.34 -0.59
C LYS A 241 0.30 -30.37 -0.40
N ASP A 242 -0.61 -30.11 0.54
CA ASP A 242 -1.85 -30.87 0.68
C ASP A 242 -2.68 -30.74 -0.61
N LYS A 243 -2.72 -31.83 -1.39
CA LYS A 243 -3.69 -32.00 -2.47
C LYS A 243 -5.01 -32.47 -1.84
N SER A 244 -5.80 -31.57 -1.26
CA SER A 244 -7.18 -31.89 -0.89
C SER A 244 -8.13 -31.75 -2.09
N THR A 245 -8.57 -32.91 -2.56
CA THR A 245 -9.93 -33.23 -3.04
C THR A 245 -10.56 -32.33 -4.12
N ARG A 246 -10.33 -32.68 -5.38
CA ARG A 246 -11.37 -32.67 -6.42
C ARG A 246 -11.62 -34.11 -6.84
N SER A 247 -12.67 -34.71 -6.28
CA SER A 247 -13.24 -35.99 -6.69
C SER A 247 -14.74 -35.90 -6.43
N ASP A 248 -15.50 -35.93 -7.52
CA ASP A 248 -16.89 -36.39 -7.69
C ASP A 248 -17.94 -36.08 -6.61
N LYS A 249 -18.83 -35.15 -6.96
CA LYS A 249 -20.30 -35.34 -6.98
C LYS A 249 -20.97 -34.26 -7.82
#